data_AF-A0A4Q6II53-F1
#
_entry.id   AF-A0A4Q6II53-F1
#
_cell.length_a   1.000
_cell.length_b   1.000
_cell.length_c   1.000
_cell.angle_alpha   90.00
_cell.angle_beta   90.00
_cell.angle_gamma   90.00
#
_symmetry.space_group_name_H-M   'P 1'
#
loop_
_entity.id
_entity.type
_entity.pdbx_description
1 polymer ?
#
loop_
_entity_poly.entity_id
_entity_poly.type
_entity_poly.pdbx_seq_one_letter_code
_entity_poly.pdbx_strand_id
1 'polypeptide(L)' 'MTGIATSLKKQTVATWFKSSYSGGEGNECVEIAALRTQVAVRDSKVPHGDTLVVSADAFAAFVEGITGG' A
#
# COMPACT_ATOMS: atom_id res chain seq x y z
N MET A 1 -15.06 26.41 5.74
CA MET A 1 -14.68 25.11 6.30
C MET A 1 -14.59 24.15 5.13
N THR A 2 -13.40 24.01 4.57
CA THR A 2 -13.14 23.44 3.25
C THR A 2 -13.16 21.92 3.32
N GLY A 3 -14.27 21.30 2.89
CA GLY A 3 -14.38 19.85 2.76
C GLY A 3 -13.72 19.38 1.48
N ILE A 4 -12.44 19.00 1.55
CA ILE A 4 -11.81 18.21 0.50
C ILE A 4 -12.08 16.75 0.85
N ALA A 5 -13.25 16.25 0.45
CA ALA A 5 -13.48 14.82 0.41
C ALA A 5 -12.59 14.27 -0.70
N THR A 6 -11.40 13.78 -0.32
CA THR A 6 -10.49 13.03 -1.17
C THR A 6 -11.14 11.69 -1.52
N SER A 7 -12.13 11.70 -2.41
CA SER A 7 -12.62 10.50 -3.08
C SER A 7 -12.24 10.56 -4.55
N LEU A 8 -10.94 10.55 -4.80
CA LEU A 8 -10.42 10.12 -6.08
C LEU A 8 -10.24 8.59 -6.00
N LYS A 9 -11.33 7.84 -6.16
CA LYS A 9 -11.26 6.46 -6.63
C LYS A 9 -10.84 6.47 -8.11
N LYS A 10 -9.65 6.98 -8.40
CA LYS A 10 -8.99 6.75 -9.68
C LYS A 10 -8.16 5.50 -9.49
N GLN A 11 -8.79 4.35 -9.71
CA GLN A 11 -8.06 3.11 -9.97
C GLN A 11 -7.25 3.32 -11.24
N THR A 12 -6.05 3.88 -11.10
CA THR A 12 -4.95 3.51 -11.97
C THR A 12 -4.92 1.99 -11.99
N VAL A 13 -4.78 1.38 -13.18
CA VAL A 13 -4.56 -0.07 -13.29
C VAL A 13 -3.26 -0.35 -12.54
N ALA A 14 -3.39 -0.67 -11.26
CA ALA A 14 -2.29 -0.89 -10.34
C ALA A 14 -2.04 -2.39 -10.35
N THR A 15 -0.83 -2.79 -10.73
CA THR A 15 -0.41 -4.18 -10.64
C THR A 15 -0.08 -4.46 -9.18
N TRP A 16 -0.93 -5.26 -8.53
CA TRP A 16 -0.79 -5.62 -7.12
C TRP A 16 0.15 -6.81 -6.96
N PHE A 17 1.09 -6.68 -6.04
CA PHE A 17 2.02 -7.71 -5.61
C PHE A 17 1.66 -8.15 -4.20
N LYS A 18 1.26 -9.40 -4.05
CA LYS A 18 0.98 -10.01 -2.75
C LYS A 18 2.29 -10.47 -2.11
N SER A 19 2.47 -10.22 -0.82
CA SER A 19 3.63 -10.72 -0.07
C SER A 19 3.64 -12.26 -0.02
N SER A 20 4.82 -12.87 -0.11
CA SER A 20 5.00 -14.32 0.05
C SER A 20 4.66 -14.82 1.46
N TYR A 21 4.62 -13.92 2.45
CA TYR A 21 4.19 -14.22 3.81
C TYR A 21 2.65 -14.24 3.95
N SER A 22 1.93 -13.74 2.94
CA SER A 22 0.47 -13.74 2.90
C SER A 22 -0.06 -15.07 2.37
N GLY A 23 -0.19 -16.07 3.25
CA GLY A 23 -0.77 -17.37 2.89
C GLY A 23 -0.44 -18.57 3.78
N GLY A 24 0.32 -18.41 4.87
CA GLY A 24 0.58 -19.47 5.87
C GLY A 24 -0.24 -19.32 7.16
N GLU A 25 0.25 -19.86 8.29
CA GLU A 25 -0.33 -19.62 9.64
C GLU A 25 -0.27 -18.15 10.10
N GLY A 26 0.45 -17.31 9.35
CA GLY A 26 0.59 -15.88 9.60
C GLY A 26 -0.67 -15.10 9.19
N ASN A 27 -1.24 -14.37 10.14
CA ASN A 27 -2.39 -13.48 9.93
C ASN A 27 -2.05 -12.20 9.14
N GLU A 28 -0.82 -12.04 8.67
CA GLU A 28 -0.26 -10.82 8.10
C GLU A 28 -0.39 -10.82 6.56
N CYS A 29 -1.51 -10.29 6.08
CA CYS A 29 -1.88 -10.27 4.67
C CYS A 29 -1.72 -8.85 4.09
N VAL A 30 -0.65 -8.63 3.34
CA VAL A 30 -0.38 -7.33 2.70
C VAL A 30 -0.16 -7.47 1.19
N GLU A 31 -0.66 -6.51 0.44
CA GLU A 31 -0.34 -6.31 -0.98
C GLU A 31 0.14 -4.89 -1.21
N ILE A 32 1.10 -4.74 -2.14
CA ILE A 32 1.62 -3.44 -2.54
C ILE A 32 1.43 -3.24 -4.05
N ALA A 33 1.30 -1.99 -4.48
CA ALA A 33 1.40 -1.63 -5.89
C ALA A 33 2.33 -0.43 -6.06
N ALA A 34 3.31 -0.58 -6.94
CA ALA A 34 4.16 0.52 -7.37
C ALA A 34 3.39 1.38 -8.38
N LEU A 35 3.17 2.64 -8.04
CA LEU A 35 2.64 3.67 -8.94
C LEU A 35 3.79 4.57 -9.40
N ARG A 36 3.50 5.57 -10.25
CA ARG A 36 4.54 6.44 -10.83
C ARG A 36 5.43 7.13 -9.79
N THR A 37 4.83 7.73 -8.76
CA THR A 37 5.56 8.48 -7.71
C THR A 37 5.09 8.08 -6.31
N GLN A 38 4.32 7.00 -6.22
CA GLN A 38 3.62 6.58 -5.02
C GLN A 38 3.69 5.08 -4.84
N VAL A 39 3.55 4.64 -3.60
CA VAL A 39 3.33 3.24 -3.24
C VAL A 39 1.97 3.14 -2.59
N ALA A 40 1.17 2.22 -3.09
CA ALA A 40 -0.11 1.86 -2.51
C ALA A 40 0.05 0.56 -1.71
N VAL A 41 -0.49 0.53 -0.49
CA VAL A 41 -0.47 -0.63 0.41
C VAL A 41 -1.90 -0.93 0.84
N ARG A 42 -2.30 -2.20 0.78
CA ARG A 42 -3.62 -2.64 1.26
C ARG A 42 -3.56 -3.98 1.97
N ASP A 43 -4.62 -4.28 2.71
CA ASP A 43 -4.87 -5.59 3.29
C ASP A 43 -5.34 -6.56 2.19
N SER A 44 -4.66 -7.70 2.04
CA SER A 44 -5.01 -8.71 1.02
C SER A 44 -6.37 -9.37 1.27
N LYS A 45 -6.85 -9.38 2.53
CA LYS A 45 -8.15 -9.94 2.93
C LYS A 45 -9.30 -9.00 2.60
N VAL A 46 -9.02 -7.70 2.45
CA VAL A 46 -10.02 -6.68 2.14
C VAL A 46 -9.62 -5.90 0.89
N PRO A 47 -9.52 -6.55 -0.29
CA PRO A 47 -8.95 -5.94 -1.51
C PRO A 47 -9.76 -4.75 -2.05
N HIS A 48 -11.03 -4.62 -1.64
CA HIS A 48 -11.92 -3.51 -1.97
C HIS A 48 -12.04 -2.45 -0.86
N GLY A 49 -11.32 -2.64 0.25
CA GLY A 49 -11.25 -1.70 1.35
C GLY A 49 -10.34 -0.51 1.03
N ASP A 50 -10.07 0.28 2.06
CA ASP A 50 -9.20 1.45 1.93
C ASP A 50 -7.75 1.05 1.69
N THR A 51 -7.05 1.91 0.97
CA THR A 51 -5.65 1.72 0.58
C THR A 51 -4.83 2.88 1.14
N LEU A 52 -3.74 2.57 1.82
CA LEU A 52 -2.75 3.56 2.23
C LEU A 52 -1.91 3.92 1.00
N VAL A 53 -1.85 5.20 0.65
CA VAL A 53 -1.01 5.69 -0.47
C VAL A 53 -0.01 6.69 0.07
N VAL A 54 1.27 6.40 -0.14
CA VAL A 54 2.41 7.23 0.30
C VAL A 54 3.29 7.57 -0.90
N SER A 55 4.16 8.58 -0.78
CA SER A 55 5.18 8.81 -1.82
C SER A 55 6.19 7.66 -1.85
N ALA A 56 6.78 7.41 -3.02
CA ALA A 56 7.81 6.38 -3.16
C ALA A 56 9.03 6.65 -2.25
N ASP A 57 9.45 7.92 -2.14
CA ASP A 57 10.60 8.31 -1.31
C ASP A 57 10.34 8.04 0.18
N ALA A 58 9.13 8.34 0.67
CA ALA A 58 8.77 8.10 2.06
C ALA A 58 8.70 6.59 2.36
N PHE A 59 8.20 5.79 1.42
CA PHE A 59 8.17 4.34 1.55
C PHE A 59 9.59 3.74 1.58
N ALA A 60 10.49 4.21 0.72
CA ALA A 60 11.88 3.77 0.71
C ALA A 60 12.59 4.10 2.04
N ALA A 61 12.48 5.35 2.51
CA ALA A 61 13.06 5.76 3.79
C ALA A 61 12.52 4.94 4.97
N PHE A 62 11.23 4.60 4.96
CA PHE A 62 10.63 3.72 5.97
C PHE A 62 11.26 2.32 5.94
N VAL A 63 11.40 1.71 4.76
CA VAL A 63 11.99 0.36 4.61
C VAL A 63 13.47 0.34 5.03
N GLU A 64 14.23 1.38 4.69
CA GLU A 64 15.61 1.54 5.13
C GLU A 64 15.71 1.62 6.65
N GLY A 65 14.83 2.40 7.29
CA GLY A 65 14.80 2.56 8.74
C GLY A 65 14.50 1.27 9.51
N ILE A 66 13.65 0.38 8.97
CA ILE A 66 13.35 -0.92 9.60
C ILE A 66 14.42 -1.99 9.33
N THR A 67 15.20 -1.86 8.26
CA THR A 67 16.23 -2.84 7.88
C THR A 67 17.57 -2.58 8.58
N GLY A 68 17.86 -1.32 8.92
CA GLY A 68 19.07 -0.92 9.64
C GLY A 68 18.99 -1.02 11.17
N GLY A 69 17.96 -1.68 11.71
CA GLY A 69 17.74 -1.87 13.15
C GLY A 69 18.52 -3.05 13.75
#